data_AF-A0A970TM56-F1
#
_entry.id   AF-A0A970TM56-F1
#
_cell.length_a   1.000
_cell.length_b   1.000
_cell.length_c   1.000
_cell.angle_alpha   90.00
_cell.angle_beta   90.00
_cell.angle_gamma   90.00
#
_symmetry.space_group_name_H-M   'P 1'
#
loop_
_entity.id
_entity.type
_entity.pdbx_description
1 polymer ?
#
loop_
_entity_poly.entity_id
_entity_poly.type
_entity_poly.pdbx_seq_one_letter_code
_entity_poly.pdbx_strand_id
1 'polypeptide(L)'
;MKSISVPAGRLDFSEKMTGAAKFCQDLRPHGMFYAKTLRSSKPRAKIRAVRLPLLPDNVVIVDWRDVRGKNIVPIVTDDQPFFARDQVNYIGEPILVATGPNPDELRKIIDSIQVDYEE
;
A
#
# COMPACT_ATOMS: atom_id res chain seq x y z
N MET A 1 -37.61 22.92 -4.33
CA MET A 1 -36.96 21.84 -3.55
C MET A 1 -37.93 20.69 -3.42
N LYS A 2 -37.47 19.44 -3.60
CA LYS A 2 -38.30 18.28 -3.22
C LYS A 2 -38.44 18.25 -1.70
N SER A 3 -39.62 17.88 -1.20
CA SER A 3 -39.86 17.69 0.23
C SER A 3 -38.93 16.60 0.79
N ILE A 4 -38.46 16.77 2.03
CA ILE A 4 -37.66 15.76 2.75
C ILE A 4 -38.39 14.42 2.92
N SER A 5 -39.72 14.42 2.79
CA SER A 5 -40.56 13.22 2.89
C SER A 5 -40.69 12.42 1.59
N VAL A 6 -40.15 12.93 0.46
CA VAL A 6 -40.27 12.27 -0.84
C VAL A 6 -39.00 11.46 -1.13
N PRO A 7 -39.10 10.17 -1.48
CA PRO A 7 -37.94 9.38 -1.90
C PRO A 7 -37.20 10.06 -3.05
N ALA A 8 -35.90 10.30 -2.87
CA ALA A 8 -35.03 10.85 -3.89
C ALA A 8 -34.14 9.74 -4.46
N GLY A 9 -34.03 9.69 -5.79
CA GLY A 9 -33.05 8.84 -6.45
C GLY A 9 -31.63 9.30 -6.11
N ARG A 10 -30.69 8.36 -6.00
CA ARG A 10 -29.28 8.70 -5.79
C ARG A 10 -28.70 9.38 -7.03
N LEU A 11 -27.96 10.46 -6.83
CA LEU A 11 -27.39 11.25 -7.93
C LEU A 11 -26.40 10.45 -8.79
N ASP A 12 -25.70 9.51 -8.18
CA ASP A 12 -24.69 8.64 -8.81
C ASP A 12 -25.27 7.32 -9.36
N PHE A 13 -26.59 7.14 -9.32
CA PHE A 13 -27.24 5.87 -9.67
C PHE A 13 -26.96 5.46 -11.10
N SER A 14 -27.20 6.35 -12.07
CA SER A 14 -27.08 6.02 -13.49
C SER A 14 -25.65 5.66 -13.89
N GLU A 15 -24.65 6.41 -13.39
CA GLU A 15 -23.24 6.15 -13.73
C GLU A 15 -22.73 4.84 -13.12
N LYS A 16 -23.16 4.51 -11.89
CA LYS A 16 -22.79 3.25 -11.23
C LYS A 16 -23.47 2.04 -11.88
N MET A 17 -24.75 2.16 -12.24
CA MET A 17 -25.49 1.07 -12.89
C MET A 17 -25.01 0.77 -14.31
N THR A 18 -24.48 1.78 -15.00
CA THR A 18 -23.98 1.63 -16.38
C THR A 18 -22.50 1.26 -16.47
N GLY A 19 -21.76 1.31 -15.35
CA GLY A 19 -20.31 1.16 -15.33
C GLY A 19 -19.56 2.37 -15.91
N ALA A 20 -20.24 3.50 -16.13
CA ALA A 20 -19.62 4.75 -16.58
C ALA A 20 -18.84 5.45 -15.46
N ALA A 21 -19.24 5.24 -14.20
CA ALA A 21 -18.52 5.76 -13.04
C ALA A 21 -17.08 5.23 -13.01
N LYS A 22 -16.10 6.12 -12.93
CA LYS A 22 -14.68 5.78 -12.83
C LYS A 22 -14.25 5.68 -11.36
N PHE A 23 -13.69 4.55 -10.98
CA PHE A 23 -13.03 4.33 -9.70
C PHE A 23 -11.51 4.44 -9.86
N CYS A 24 -10.78 4.52 -8.74
CA CYS A 24 -9.32 4.68 -8.78
C CYS A 24 -8.62 3.59 -9.61
N GLN A 25 -9.13 2.36 -9.59
CA GLN A 25 -8.58 1.24 -10.36
C GLN A 25 -8.88 1.30 -11.86
N ASP A 26 -9.74 2.21 -12.34
CA ASP A 26 -10.02 2.41 -13.77
C ASP A 26 -9.08 3.43 -14.41
N LEU A 27 -8.35 4.20 -13.60
CA LEU A 27 -7.46 5.26 -14.05
C LEU A 27 -6.14 4.66 -14.57
N ARG A 28 -5.74 5.04 -15.78
CA ARG A 28 -4.45 4.66 -16.38
C ARG A 28 -3.72 5.89 -16.95
N PRO A 29 -3.16 6.78 -16.11
CA PRO A 29 -2.35 7.89 -16.58
C PRO A 29 -1.13 7.41 -17.36
N HIS A 30 -0.68 8.21 -18.34
CA HIS A 30 0.56 7.93 -19.04
C HIS A 30 1.75 7.95 -18.07
N GLY A 31 2.64 6.96 -18.15
CA GLY A 31 3.79 6.83 -17.26
C GLY A 31 3.46 6.45 -15.83
N MET A 32 2.27 5.88 -15.57
CA MET A 32 1.88 5.43 -14.23
C MET A 32 2.81 4.34 -13.69
N PHE A 33 3.25 4.52 -12.46
CA PHE A 33 3.96 3.50 -11.70
C PHE A 33 2.95 2.70 -10.87
N TYR A 34 3.29 1.43 -10.67
CA TYR A 34 2.61 0.51 -9.78
C TYR A 34 3.41 0.38 -8.50
N ALA A 35 2.75 0.01 -7.41
CA ALA A 35 3.38 -0.21 -6.12
C ALA A 35 2.90 -1.53 -5.52
N LYS A 36 3.81 -2.28 -4.91
CA LYS A 36 3.52 -3.50 -4.17
C LYS A 36 4.19 -3.44 -2.81
N THR A 37 3.39 -3.62 -1.75
CA THR A 37 3.87 -3.57 -0.37
C THR A 37 4.36 -4.95 0.08
N LEU A 38 5.57 -5.00 0.62
CA LEU A 38 6.03 -6.14 1.43
C LEU A 38 5.41 -5.99 2.81
N ARG A 39 4.73 -7.04 3.28
CA ARG A 39 4.01 -7.04 4.54
C ARG A 39 4.51 -8.15 5.45
N SER A 40 4.42 -7.91 6.75
CA SER A 40 4.80 -8.89 7.76
C SER A 40 4.03 -10.20 7.64
N SER A 41 4.73 -11.33 7.70
CA SER A 41 4.13 -12.65 7.88
C SER A 41 4.00 -13.05 9.36
N LYS A 42 4.57 -12.25 10.27
CA LYS A 42 4.61 -12.53 11.71
C LYS A 42 3.64 -11.63 12.49
N PRO A 43 2.94 -12.16 13.50
CA PRO A 43 2.04 -11.38 14.34
C PRO A 43 2.81 -10.43 15.26
N ARG A 44 4.03 -10.78 15.68
CA ARG A 44 4.94 -9.91 16.41
C ARG A 44 6.35 -10.49 16.29
N ALA A 45 7.32 -9.67 15.92
CA ALA A 45 8.72 -10.09 15.82
C ALA A 45 9.62 -8.87 15.63
N LYS A 46 10.88 -8.96 16.04
CA LYS A 46 11.90 -7.97 15.65
C LYS A 46 12.36 -8.25 14.22
N ILE A 47 12.54 -7.20 13.43
CA ILE A 47 13.15 -7.29 12.09
C ILE A 47 14.67 -7.22 12.28
N ARG A 48 15.36 -8.33 12.02
CA ARG A 48 16.84 -8.39 12.07
C ARG A 48 17.48 -7.90 10.79
N ALA A 49 16.90 -8.27 9.65
CA ALA A 49 17.36 -7.85 8.34
C ALA A 49 16.25 -7.97 7.30
N VAL A 50 16.31 -7.13 6.27
CA VAL A 50 15.53 -7.29 5.03
C VAL A 50 16.53 -7.43 3.89
N ARG A 51 16.54 -8.59 3.23
CA ARG A 51 17.47 -8.90 2.13
C ARG A 51 16.71 -8.77 0.81
N LEU A 52 17.10 -7.78 0.01
CA LEU A 52 16.52 -7.51 -1.29
C LEU A 52 17.18 -8.39 -2.36
N PRO A 53 16.44 -8.84 -3.39
CA PRO A 53 17.04 -9.42 -4.59
C PRO A 53 17.77 -8.35 -5.40
N LEU A 54 18.45 -8.75 -6.47
CA LEU A 54 18.90 -7.80 -7.49
C LEU A 54 17.70 -7.07 -8.07
N LEU A 55 17.73 -5.74 -8.02
CA LEU A 55 16.65 -4.89 -8.49
C LEU A 55 16.92 -4.43 -9.92
N PRO A 56 15.93 -4.51 -10.82
CA PRO A 56 15.98 -3.83 -12.11
C PRO A 56 16.11 -2.30 -11.93
N ASP A 57 16.76 -1.62 -12.87
CA ASP A 57 16.99 -0.16 -12.83
C ASP A 57 15.69 0.67 -12.77
N ASN A 58 14.59 0.11 -13.26
CA ASN A 58 13.25 0.72 -13.28
C ASN A 58 12.45 0.45 -12.00
N VAL A 59 13.03 -0.19 -10.98
CA VAL A 59 12.37 -0.50 -9.71
C VAL A 59 13.04 0.25 -8.57
N VAL A 60 12.23 0.89 -7.74
CA VAL A 60 12.67 1.60 -6.54
C VAL A 60 12.04 0.95 -5.30
N ILE A 61 12.84 0.79 -4.24
CA ILE A 61 12.35 0.40 -2.92
C ILE A 61 12.20 1.64 -2.06
N VAL A 62 11.07 1.74 -1.37
CA VAL A 62 10.76 2.80 -0.42
C VAL A 62 10.45 2.16 0.93
N ASP A 63 11.12 2.60 1.99
CA ASP A 63 10.85 2.14 3.36
C ASP A 63 10.86 3.27 4.39
N TRP A 64 10.93 2.92 5.68
CA TRP A 64 10.91 3.88 6.77
C TRP A 64 12.01 4.95 6.68
N ARG A 65 13.13 4.68 5.99
CA ARG A 65 14.25 5.62 5.81
C ARG A 65 13.93 6.74 4.85
N ASP A 66 12.99 6.52 3.93
CA ASP A 66 12.56 7.50 2.93
C ASP A 66 11.46 8.44 3.46
N VAL A 67 10.93 8.17 4.65
CA VAL A 67 9.96 9.04 5.31
C VAL A 67 10.68 10.27 5.87
N ARG A 68 10.53 11.42 5.19
CA ARG A 68 11.17 12.69 5.61
C ARG A 68 10.68 13.24 6.96
N GLY A 69 9.50 12.81 7.40
CA GLY A 69 8.88 13.20 8.67
C GLY A 69 8.93 12.11 9.72
N LYS A 70 8.02 12.18 10.70
CA LYS A 70 7.79 11.05 11.61
C LYS A 70 7.19 9.89 10.82
N ASN A 71 7.77 8.70 10.96
CA ASN A 71 7.23 7.46 10.40
C ASN A 71 6.02 6.97 11.22
N ILE A 72 4.94 7.75 11.20
CA ILE A 72 3.72 7.54 11.98
C ILE A 72 2.52 8.02 11.17
N VAL A 73 1.43 7.25 11.19
CA VAL A 73 0.12 7.58 10.63
C VAL A 73 -0.69 8.34 11.70
N PRO A 74 -0.89 9.67 11.58
CA PRO A 74 -1.50 10.46 12.63
C PRO A 74 -3.03 10.41 12.55
N ILE A 75 -3.67 9.44 13.21
CA ILE A 75 -5.14 9.33 13.26
C ILE A 75 -5.66 9.62 14.68
N VAL A 76 -5.48 8.68 15.60
CA VAL A 76 -5.92 8.81 17.00
C VAL A 76 -4.72 8.86 17.93
N THR A 77 -3.82 7.90 17.76
CA THR A 77 -2.60 7.72 18.56
C THR A 77 -1.39 7.56 17.65
N ASP A 78 -0.21 7.90 18.17
CA ASP A 78 1.07 7.82 17.48
C ASP A 78 1.67 6.39 17.56
N ASP A 79 0.85 5.36 17.28
CA ASP A 79 1.18 3.95 17.48
C ASP A 79 1.32 3.14 16.18
N GLN A 80 0.94 3.71 15.03
CA GLN A 80 0.99 3.03 13.74
C GLN A 80 2.05 3.65 12.83
N PRO A 81 3.16 2.95 12.52
CA PRO A 81 4.12 3.44 11.53
C PRO A 81 3.59 3.28 10.10
N PHE A 82 4.11 4.07 9.15
CA PHE A 82 3.87 3.81 7.73
C PHE A 82 4.58 2.53 7.29
N PHE A 83 5.80 2.32 7.80
CA PHE A 83 6.65 1.16 7.56
C PHE A 83 7.30 0.67 8.85
N ALA A 84 7.24 -0.63 9.13
CA ALA A 84 7.93 -1.23 10.26
C ALA A 84 9.44 -0.99 10.16
N ARG A 85 10.03 -0.51 11.26
CA ARG A 85 11.47 -0.23 11.37
C ARG A 85 12.20 -1.36 12.10
N ASP A 86 11.92 -1.49 13.40
CA ASP A 86 12.66 -2.39 14.30
C ASP A 86 11.87 -3.68 14.59
N GLN A 87 10.54 -3.60 14.57
CA GLN A 87 9.66 -4.72 14.86
C GLN A 87 8.34 -4.59 14.10
N VAL A 88 7.64 -5.72 14.00
CA VAL A 88 6.26 -5.84 13.57
C VAL A 88 5.39 -6.23 14.77
N ASN A 89 4.12 -5.86 14.72
CA ASN A 89 3.11 -5.93 15.78
C ASN A 89 1.82 -6.59 15.30
N TYR A 90 1.69 -6.88 13.99
CA TYR A 90 0.60 -7.68 13.43
C TYR A 90 0.97 -8.29 12.07
N ILE A 91 0.26 -9.36 11.71
CA ILE A 91 0.34 -9.94 10.36
C ILE A 91 -0.22 -8.92 9.38
N GLY A 92 0.54 -8.62 8.34
CA GLY A 92 0.15 -7.63 7.33
C GLY A 92 0.76 -6.25 7.54
N GLU A 93 1.50 -6.01 8.63
CA GLU A 93 2.15 -4.70 8.86
C GLU A 93 3.12 -4.35 7.72
N PRO A 94 3.02 -3.15 7.11
CA PRO A 94 3.89 -2.77 6.00
C PRO A 94 5.35 -2.69 6.44
N ILE A 95 6.27 -3.23 5.63
CA ILE A 95 7.72 -3.16 5.88
C ILE A 95 8.39 -2.21 4.88
N LEU A 96 8.05 -2.37 3.60
CA LEU A 96 8.52 -1.55 2.50
C LEU A 96 7.57 -1.64 1.31
N VAL A 97 7.80 -0.80 0.31
CA VAL A 97 7.12 -0.84 -0.98
C VAL A 97 8.15 -0.95 -2.10
N ALA A 98 7.89 -1.85 -3.05
CA ALA A 98 8.54 -1.82 -4.36
C ALA A 98 7.65 -1.06 -5.34
N THR A 99 8.22 -0.13 -6.10
CA THR A 99 7.51 0.67 -7.12
C THR A 99 8.22 0.65 -8.46
N GLY A 100 7.45 0.63 -9.55
CA GLY A 100 7.97 0.52 -10.92
C GLY A 100 6.86 0.39 -11.97
N PRO A 101 7.20 0.36 -13.26
CA PRO A 101 6.21 0.39 -14.36
C PRO A 101 5.47 -0.93 -14.61
N ASN A 102 5.95 -2.07 -14.08
CA ASN A 102 5.37 -3.39 -14.34
C ASN A 102 4.90 -4.07 -13.04
N PRO A 103 3.57 -4.23 -12.82
CA PRO A 103 3.05 -4.82 -11.59
C PRO A 103 3.40 -6.30 -11.39
N ASP A 104 3.59 -7.07 -12.46
CA ASP A 104 3.96 -8.50 -12.37
C ASP A 104 5.41 -8.67 -11.94
N GLU A 105 6.30 -7.78 -12.40
CA GLU A 105 7.69 -7.71 -11.94
C GLU A 105 7.76 -7.36 -10.46
N LEU A 106 7.02 -6.34 -10.02
CA LEU A 106 6.95 -5.96 -8.61
C LEU A 106 6.46 -7.09 -7.72
N ARG A 107 5.48 -7.90 -8.18
CA ARG A 107 5.03 -9.09 -7.44
C ARG A 107 6.17 -10.08 -7.24
N LYS A 108 6.90 -10.43 -8.30
CA LYS A 108 8.02 -11.38 -8.23
C LYS A 108 9.14 -10.87 -7.30
N ILE A 109 9.43 -9.58 -7.34
CA ILE A 109 10.42 -8.96 -6.45
C ILE A 109 9.99 -9.10 -4.99
N ILE A 110 8.76 -8.70 -4.66
CA ILE A 110 8.24 -8.78 -3.29
C ILE A 110 8.25 -10.22 -2.76
N ASP A 111 7.83 -11.18 -3.58
CA ASP A 111 7.82 -12.61 -3.22
C ASP A 111 9.23 -13.18 -3.01
N SER A 112 10.27 -12.52 -3.55
CA SER A 112 11.67 -12.93 -3.43
C SER A 112 12.43 -12.24 -2.29
N ILE A 113 11.84 -11.22 -1.66
CA ILE A 113 12.47 -10.53 -0.52
C ILE A 113 12.43 -11.44 0.71
N GLN A 114 13.58 -11.58 1.37
CA GLN A 114 13.68 -12.34 2.61
C GLN A 114 13.71 -11.39 3.80
N VAL A 115 12.78 -11.59 4.74
CA VAL A 115 12.78 -10.87 6.02
C VAL A 115 13.23 -11.84 7.12
N ASP A 116 14.29 -11.44 7.80
CA ASP A 116 14.87 -12.15 8.94
C ASP A 116 14.20 -11.65 10.21
N TYR A 117 13.47 -12.55 10.88
CA TYR A 117 12.71 -12.25 12.09
C TYR A 117 13.33 -12.91 13.30
N GLU A 118 13.33 -12.19 14.42
CA GLU A 118 13.49 -12.78 15.75
C GLU A 118 12.16 -12.71 16.48
N GLU A 119 11.64 -13.88 16.87
CA GLU A 119 10.38 -14.02 17.61
C GLU A 119 10.54 -13.68 19.10
#